data_AF-A0A672NQS0-F1
#
_entry.id   AF-A0A672NQS0-F1
#
_cell.length_a   1.000
_cell.length_b   1.000
_cell.length_c   1.000
_cell.angle_alpha   90.00
_cell.angle_beta   90.00
_cell.angle_gamma   90.00
#
_symmetry.space_group_name_H-M   'P 1'
#
loop_
_entity.id
_entity.type
_entity.pdbx_description
1 polymer ?
#
loop_
_entity_poly.entity_id
_entity_poly.type
_entity_poly.pdbx_seq_one_letter_code
_entity_poly.pdbx_strand_id
1 'polypeptide(L)'
;TDKHHRCHRTIKINNLCCFIQLPVVWQTSNRKLHFSVYGKGGDAKVSDAISTQYPVVDHEFDAVVVGAGGAGLRAAFGLSEAGFNTACVTKLFPTRSHTVAAQGGINAALGNMEEDDWRWHFYDTVKGSDWLGDQDAIHYMTEQAPAAVVELENFGMPFSRTEEGRIYQRAFGGQSLKFGKGGQAHRCCCVADRTGHSLLHTLYGRSLRYDTSYFVEYFALDLLMEDGECKGVIALCMEDGSIHRFRAKNTVIATGGYGRTYFSCTSAHTSTGDGNAMVTRAGLPCQDLEFVQFHPTGIYGAGCLITEGCRGEGGILINSEGERFMERYAPNAKDLASRDVVSRSMTIELREGRYNILNLYYNINLLFCAQNTVITHKDGEDTVVPGLYACGESGCASVHGANRLGANSLLDLVVFGRACALTIAETDTPGEKLSPLKPNAGEASVANMDKIRFANGSTRTSEIRLNMQKDRVDEYDYSKSLQGQVKKPFEQHWRKHTLSYVDPKTGKVTLEYRPVIDNSLNAEECAAIPPAIRSY
;
A
#
# COMPACT_ATOMS: atom_id res chain seq x y z
N THR A 1 55.11 -36.43 -7.27
CA THR A 1 54.02 -37.42 -7.35
C THR A 1 53.01 -37.00 -6.30
N ASP A 2 51.93 -36.27 -6.59
CA ASP A 2 50.98 -36.32 -7.70
C ASP A 2 50.49 -34.93 -8.12
N LYS A 3 49.90 -34.88 -9.31
CA LYS A 3 49.53 -33.70 -10.11
C LYS A 3 48.17 -33.12 -9.73
N HIS A 4 48.02 -31.80 -9.81
CA HIS A 4 46.89 -31.19 -10.53
C HIS A 4 47.25 -29.81 -11.10
N HIS A 5 47.08 -29.70 -12.42
CA HIS A 5 47.44 -28.57 -13.27
C HIS A 5 46.42 -27.42 -13.13
N ARG A 6 46.90 -26.20 -12.84
CA ARG A 6 46.20 -24.96 -13.18
C ARG A 6 46.66 -24.48 -14.56
N CYS A 7 45.72 -24.34 -15.48
CA CYS A 7 45.97 -23.80 -16.81
C CYS A 7 45.70 -22.28 -16.79
N HIS A 8 46.75 -21.47 -16.80
CA HIS A 8 46.67 -20.06 -17.17
C HIS A 8 46.84 -19.94 -18.68
N ARG A 9 45.85 -19.34 -19.37
CA ARG A 9 46.02 -18.89 -20.76
C ARG A 9 45.69 -17.41 -20.87
N THR A 10 46.76 -16.63 -20.96
CA THR A 10 46.80 -15.28 -21.53
C THR A 10 46.69 -15.40 -23.05
N ILE A 11 45.78 -14.67 -23.69
CA ILE A 11 45.78 -14.52 -25.15
C ILE A 11 45.74 -13.03 -25.49
N LYS A 12 46.75 -12.63 -26.27
CA LYS A 12 46.99 -11.30 -26.82
C LYS A 12 45.92 -10.94 -27.86
N ILE A 13 45.49 -9.68 -27.83
CA ILE A 13 44.69 -9.04 -28.88
C ILE A 13 45.66 -8.66 -30.02
N ASN A 14 45.44 -9.20 -31.21
CA ASN A 14 46.04 -8.71 -32.45
C ASN A 14 44.93 -8.31 -33.42
N ASN A 15 45.12 -7.12 -33.99
CA ASN A 15 44.30 -6.47 -35.02
C ASN A 15 43.91 -7.38 -36.19
N LEU A 16 42.68 -7.25 -36.67
CA LEU A 16 42.40 -7.23 -38.10
C LEU A 16 41.15 -6.39 -38.39
N CYS A 17 41.40 -5.21 -38.96
CA CYS A 17 40.40 -4.29 -39.49
C CYS A 17 40.09 -4.73 -40.93
N CYS A 18 38.85 -5.11 -41.23
CA CYS A 18 38.34 -5.18 -42.61
C CYS A 18 36.83 -4.93 -42.58
N PHE A 19 36.44 -3.71 -42.90
CA PHE A 19 35.05 -3.32 -43.14
C PHE A 19 34.61 -3.87 -44.50
N ILE A 20 33.56 -4.70 -44.51
CA ILE A 20 32.74 -4.97 -45.70
C ILE A 20 31.38 -4.34 -45.42
N GLN A 21 31.08 -3.24 -46.11
CA GLN A 21 29.74 -2.64 -46.14
C GLN A 21 28.80 -3.57 -46.90
N LEU A 22 27.80 -4.11 -46.20
CA LEU A 22 26.61 -4.70 -46.82
C LEU A 22 25.46 -3.68 -46.73
N PRO A 23 24.67 -3.49 -47.81
CA PRO A 23 23.60 -2.51 -47.83
C PRO A 23 22.47 -2.90 -46.88
N VAL A 24 22.00 -1.93 -46.09
CA VAL A 24 20.83 -2.06 -45.21
C VAL A 24 19.59 -2.19 -46.09
N VAL A 25 19.10 -3.42 -46.25
CA VAL A 25 17.76 -3.66 -46.79
C VAL A 25 16.77 -3.33 -45.68
N TRP A 26 16.06 -2.21 -45.83
CA TRP A 26 14.88 -1.90 -45.02
C TRP A 26 13.78 -2.91 -45.34
N GLN A 27 13.72 -4.01 -44.57
CA GLN A 27 12.54 -4.86 -44.52
C GLN A 27 11.51 -4.20 -43.61
N THR A 28 10.48 -3.59 -44.20
CA THR A 28 9.23 -3.25 -43.53
C THR A 28 8.44 -4.53 -43.22
N SER A 29 8.91 -5.26 -42.22
CA SER A 29 8.21 -6.43 -41.69
C SER A 29 7.04 -5.95 -40.82
N ASN A 30 5.85 -5.81 -41.42
CA ASN A 30 4.57 -5.86 -40.69
C ASN A 30 4.37 -7.29 -40.15
N ARG A 31 5.08 -7.65 -39.07
CA ARG A 31 4.73 -8.85 -38.30
C ARG A 31 3.43 -8.52 -37.56
N LYS A 32 2.32 -9.13 -38.00
CA LYS A 32 1.11 -9.20 -37.18
C LYS A 32 1.51 -9.83 -35.84
N LEU A 33 1.18 -9.15 -34.73
CA LEU A 33 1.34 -9.72 -33.40
C LEU A 33 0.50 -11.00 -33.34
N HIS A 34 1.17 -12.15 -33.32
CA HIS A 34 0.53 -13.44 -33.06
C HIS A 34 0.56 -13.65 -31.55
N PHE A 35 -0.60 -13.64 -30.91
CA PHE A 35 -0.75 -13.94 -29.49
C PHE A 35 -1.91 -14.90 -29.26
N SER A 36 -1.84 -15.67 -28.17
CA SER A 36 -2.88 -16.60 -27.72
C SER A 36 -3.52 -16.05 -26.45
N VAL A 37 -4.83 -15.83 -26.48
CA VAL A 37 -5.59 -15.40 -25.29
C VAL A 37 -5.66 -16.57 -24.30
N TYR A 38 -4.95 -16.47 -23.17
CA TYR A 38 -5.03 -17.44 -22.07
C TYR A 38 -6.02 -16.96 -20.99
N GLY A 39 -6.95 -17.84 -20.60
CA GLY A 39 -7.97 -17.61 -19.59
C GLY A 39 -9.21 -18.46 -19.87
N LYS A 40 -9.76 -19.16 -18.87
CA LYS A 40 -10.94 -20.03 -19.06
C LYS A 40 -12.16 -19.17 -19.41
N GLY A 41 -12.77 -19.43 -20.57
CA GLY A 41 -14.05 -18.86 -20.99
C GLY A 41 -13.98 -18.29 -22.41
N GLY A 42 -14.84 -18.74 -23.32
CA GLY A 42 -14.89 -18.30 -24.73
C GLY A 42 -15.42 -16.88 -24.94
N ASP A 43 -15.29 -15.99 -23.96
CA ASP A 43 -15.96 -14.69 -23.89
C ASP A 43 -15.06 -13.50 -24.22
N ALA A 44 -13.74 -13.71 -24.39
CA ALA A 44 -12.82 -12.65 -24.77
C ALA A 44 -13.01 -12.26 -26.25
N LYS A 45 -13.21 -10.96 -26.52
CA LYS A 45 -13.38 -10.43 -27.89
C LYS A 45 -12.22 -9.52 -28.27
N VAL A 46 -11.63 -9.77 -29.45
CA VAL A 46 -10.59 -8.89 -30.01
C VAL A 46 -11.24 -7.81 -30.87
N SER A 47 -10.91 -6.54 -30.63
CA SER A 47 -11.38 -5.40 -31.43
C SER A 47 -10.24 -4.50 -31.89
N ASP A 48 -10.39 -3.93 -33.10
CA ASP A 48 -9.48 -2.94 -33.67
C ASP A 48 -9.94 -1.49 -33.39
N ALA A 49 -10.93 -1.31 -32.51
CA ALA A 49 -11.68 -0.06 -32.37
C ALA A 49 -10.89 1.10 -31.75
N ILE A 50 -9.80 0.81 -31.04
CA ILE A 50 -8.97 1.81 -30.34
C ILE A 50 -7.69 2.15 -31.11
N SER A 51 -7.06 1.15 -31.73
CA SER A 51 -5.87 1.34 -32.54
C SER A 51 -5.70 0.17 -33.50
N THR A 52 -5.49 0.45 -34.77
CA THR A 52 -5.06 -0.57 -35.76
C THR A 52 -3.66 -1.11 -35.45
N GLN A 53 -2.91 -0.47 -34.55
CA GLN A 53 -1.54 -0.82 -34.19
C GLN A 53 -1.44 -1.69 -32.93
N TYR A 54 -2.44 -1.61 -32.04
CA TYR A 54 -2.46 -2.36 -30.77
C TYR A 54 -3.77 -3.15 -30.66
N PRO A 55 -3.73 -4.49 -30.76
CA PRO A 55 -4.92 -5.31 -30.62
C PRO A 55 -5.49 -5.17 -29.21
N VAL A 56 -6.80 -4.92 -29.11
CA VAL A 56 -7.49 -4.78 -27.83
C VAL A 56 -8.33 -6.02 -27.55
N VAL A 57 -8.11 -6.65 -26.40
CA VAL A 57 -8.88 -7.78 -25.90
C VAL A 57 -9.84 -7.31 -24.81
N ASP A 58 -11.13 -7.49 -25.04
CA ASP A 58 -12.19 -7.18 -24.08
C ASP A 58 -12.54 -8.39 -23.22
N HIS A 59 -12.62 -8.19 -21.92
CA HIS A 59 -13.05 -9.17 -20.92
C HIS A 59 -14.24 -8.63 -20.13
N GLU A 60 -15.13 -9.52 -19.70
CA GLU A 60 -16.26 -9.21 -18.82
C GLU A 60 -16.16 -10.06 -17.54
N PHE A 61 -16.21 -9.39 -16.40
CA PHE A 61 -16.18 -9.99 -15.06
C PHE A 61 -17.22 -9.29 -14.18
N ASP A 62 -17.64 -9.91 -13.08
CA ASP A 62 -18.47 -9.20 -12.11
C ASP A 62 -17.63 -8.16 -11.35
N ALA A 63 -16.39 -8.54 -11.00
CA ALA A 63 -15.43 -7.69 -10.30
C ALA A 63 -14.00 -7.82 -10.85
N VAL A 64 -13.23 -6.73 -10.80
CA VAL A 64 -11.80 -6.72 -11.10
C VAL A 64 -10.99 -6.17 -9.92
N VAL A 65 -9.96 -6.90 -9.51
CA VAL A 65 -9.01 -6.49 -8.46
C VAL A 65 -7.67 -6.18 -9.09
N VAL A 66 -7.13 -4.98 -8.86
CA VAL A 66 -5.83 -4.55 -9.37
C VAL A 66 -4.79 -4.57 -8.25
N GLY A 67 -3.87 -5.52 -8.35
CA GLY A 67 -2.84 -5.82 -7.37
C GLY A 67 -3.06 -7.16 -6.68
N ALA A 68 -1.98 -7.92 -6.48
CA ALA A 68 -2.00 -9.24 -5.84
C ALA A 68 -1.07 -9.33 -4.62
N GLY A 69 -0.94 -8.22 -3.89
CA GLY A 69 -0.38 -8.23 -2.53
C GLY A 69 -1.37 -8.82 -1.51
N GLY A 70 -1.09 -8.67 -0.22
CA GLY A 70 -1.97 -9.23 0.83
C GLY A 70 -3.43 -8.78 0.71
N ALA A 71 -3.67 -7.48 0.50
CA ALA A 71 -5.02 -6.93 0.36
C ALA A 71 -5.72 -7.42 -0.91
N GLY A 72 -5.02 -7.35 -2.05
CA GLY A 72 -5.58 -7.73 -3.34
C GLY A 72 -5.92 -9.22 -3.43
N LEU A 73 -5.05 -10.11 -2.93
CA LEU A 73 -5.38 -11.53 -2.83
C LEU A 73 -6.60 -11.74 -1.93
N ARG A 74 -6.62 -11.11 -0.74
CA ARG A 74 -7.72 -11.27 0.22
C ARG A 74 -9.06 -10.79 -0.35
N ALA A 75 -9.08 -9.69 -1.10
CA ALA A 75 -10.26 -9.20 -1.79
C ALA A 75 -10.67 -10.13 -2.94
N ALA A 76 -9.73 -10.54 -3.80
CA ALA A 76 -10.01 -11.32 -5.00
C ALA A 76 -10.63 -12.69 -4.68
N PHE A 77 -10.03 -13.48 -3.78
CA PHE A 77 -10.65 -14.75 -3.40
C PHE A 77 -11.86 -14.58 -2.48
N GLY A 78 -11.97 -13.46 -1.74
CA GLY A 78 -13.16 -13.14 -0.96
C GLY A 78 -14.39 -12.92 -1.86
N LEU A 79 -14.20 -12.24 -2.99
CA LEU A 79 -15.22 -12.07 -4.02
C LEU A 79 -15.58 -13.39 -4.70
N SER A 80 -14.59 -14.20 -5.09
CA SER A 80 -14.84 -15.55 -5.64
C SER A 80 -15.52 -16.48 -4.63
N GLU A 81 -15.17 -16.39 -3.35
CA GLU A 81 -15.85 -17.13 -2.27
C GLU A 81 -17.33 -16.74 -2.14
N ALA A 82 -17.66 -15.47 -2.37
CA ALA A 82 -19.02 -14.96 -2.42
C ALA A 82 -19.75 -15.24 -3.75
N GLY A 83 -19.11 -15.92 -4.71
CA GLY A 83 -19.70 -16.34 -5.97
C GLY A 83 -19.51 -15.38 -7.15
N PHE A 84 -18.76 -14.30 -6.99
CA PHE A 84 -18.50 -13.33 -8.06
C PHE A 84 -17.41 -13.84 -9.02
N ASN A 85 -17.68 -13.80 -10.32
CA ASN A 85 -16.67 -14.03 -11.36
C ASN A 85 -15.65 -12.89 -11.31
N THR A 86 -14.45 -13.18 -10.79
CA THR A 86 -13.48 -12.17 -10.37
C THR A 86 -12.17 -12.29 -11.15
N ALA A 87 -11.71 -11.17 -11.71
CA ALA A 87 -10.36 -11.04 -12.28
C ALA A 87 -9.38 -10.42 -11.28
N CYS A 88 -8.18 -10.97 -11.15
CA CYS A 88 -7.07 -10.37 -10.42
C CYS A 88 -5.95 -9.99 -11.40
N VAL A 89 -5.80 -8.69 -11.65
CA VAL A 89 -4.81 -8.11 -12.56
C VAL A 89 -3.59 -7.65 -11.75
N THR A 90 -2.42 -8.19 -12.05
CA THR A 90 -1.21 -7.88 -11.27
C THR A 90 0.03 -7.76 -12.16
N LYS A 91 0.81 -6.70 -11.96
CA LYS A 91 2.07 -6.48 -12.69
C LYS A 91 3.22 -7.38 -12.25
N LEU A 92 3.03 -8.15 -11.18
CA LEU A 92 3.99 -9.13 -10.67
C LEU A 92 3.30 -10.46 -10.44
N PHE A 93 4.08 -11.54 -10.49
CA PHE A 93 3.65 -12.77 -9.85
C PHE A 93 3.32 -12.51 -8.36
N PRO A 94 2.16 -12.95 -7.83
CA PRO A 94 1.63 -12.50 -6.54
C PRO A 94 2.62 -12.53 -5.37
N THR A 95 3.42 -13.60 -5.23
CA THR A 95 4.37 -13.73 -4.11
C THR A 95 5.61 -12.84 -4.23
N ARG A 96 5.72 -12.04 -5.30
CA ARG A 96 6.75 -11.00 -5.48
C ARG A 96 6.29 -9.61 -5.06
N SER A 97 5.01 -9.45 -4.67
CA SER A 97 4.49 -8.20 -4.13
C SER A 97 5.19 -7.81 -2.82
N HIS A 98 5.29 -6.51 -2.54
CA HIS A 98 6.08 -5.99 -1.42
C HIS A 98 5.61 -6.47 -0.03
N THR A 99 4.36 -6.94 0.10
CA THR A 99 3.87 -7.65 1.29
C THR A 99 4.83 -8.76 1.74
N VAL A 100 5.50 -9.45 0.82
CA VAL A 100 6.45 -10.56 1.11
C VAL A 100 7.63 -10.11 1.98
N ALA A 101 7.99 -8.83 1.92
CA ALA A 101 9.14 -8.27 2.62
C ALA A 101 8.80 -7.78 4.03
N ALA A 102 7.54 -7.82 4.46
CA ALA A 102 7.18 -7.43 5.82
C ALA A 102 7.71 -8.47 6.84
N GLN A 103 8.26 -7.98 7.95
CA GLN A 103 8.99 -8.80 8.91
C GLN A 103 8.25 -8.93 10.24
N GLY A 104 8.11 -7.80 10.96
CA GLY A 104 7.86 -7.77 12.40
C GLY A 104 6.58 -8.44 12.90
N GLY A 105 5.46 -8.32 12.20
CA GLY A 105 4.23 -8.98 12.62
C GLY A 105 2.94 -8.32 12.13
N ILE A 106 1.82 -8.82 12.65
CA ILE A 106 0.44 -8.35 12.47
C ILE A 106 -0.22 -8.22 13.85
N ASN A 107 -0.81 -7.06 14.16
CA ASN A 107 -1.41 -6.84 15.48
C ASN A 107 -2.79 -7.48 15.60
N ALA A 108 -3.06 -8.09 16.75
CA ALA A 108 -4.40 -8.49 17.18
C ALA A 108 -4.42 -8.70 18.70
N ALA A 109 -5.42 -8.17 19.41
CA ALA A 109 -5.60 -8.38 20.84
C ALA A 109 -6.14 -9.80 21.13
N LEU A 110 -5.32 -10.82 20.91
CA LEU A 110 -5.66 -12.22 21.19
C LEU A 110 -5.53 -12.59 22.68
N GLY A 111 -4.76 -11.82 23.44
CA GLY A 111 -4.51 -12.07 24.85
C GLY A 111 -3.73 -13.34 25.14
N ASN A 112 -2.81 -13.76 24.25
CA ASN A 112 -2.05 -15.01 24.44
C ASN A 112 -0.81 -14.86 25.34
N MET A 113 -0.36 -13.62 25.58
CA MET A 113 0.81 -13.32 26.42
C MET A 113 0.41 -12.75 27.78
N GLU A 114 -0.61 -11.88 27.77
CA GLU A 114 -1.27 -11.30 28.92
C GLU A 114 -2.73 -10.96 28.55
N GLU A 115 -3.56 -10.58 29.52
CA GLU A 115 -4.89 -10.02 29.23
C GLU A 115 -4.75 -8.79 28.30
N ASP A 116 -5.56 -8.76 27.24
CA ASP A 116 -5.60 -7.66 26.28
C ASP A 116 -7.04 -7.39 25.83
N ASP A 117 -7.29 -6.18 25.31
CA ASP A 117 -8.58 -5.76 24.80
C ASP A 117 -8.37 -5.00 23.48
N TRP A 118 -9.19 -5.30 22.48
CA TRP A 118 -9.12 -4.63 21.18
C TRP A 118 -9.36 -3.11 21.30
N ARG A 119 -10.09 -2.66 22.33
CA ARG A 119 -10.29 -1.23 22.63
C ARG A 119 -9.00 -0.54 23.10
N TRP A 120 -8.04 -1.29 23.66
CA TRP A 120 -6.72 -0.75 23.97
C TRP A 120 -5.89 -0.59 22.69
N HIS A 121 -6.01 -1.54 21.75
CA HIS A 121 -5.43 -1.42 20.41
C HIS A 121 -6.06 -0.27 19.61
N PHE A 122 -7.38 -0.06 19.73
CA PHE A 122 -8.08 1.11 19.20
C PHE A 122 -7.46 2.41 19.71
N TYR A 123 -7.35 2.57 21.03
CA TYR A 123 -6.75 3.74 21.66
C TYR A 123 -5.32 4.01 21.19
N ASP A 124 -4.48 2.97 21.18
CA ASP A 124 -3.10 3.10 20.71
C ASP A 124 -3.04 3.56 19.25
N THR A 125 -3.95 3.05 18.41
CA THR A 125 -4.00 3.40 16.99
C THR A 125 -4.50 4.84 16.77
N VAL A 126 -5.52 5.30 17.52
CA VAL A 126 -5.98 6.71 17.47
C VAL A 126 -4.91 7.67 17.98
N LYS A 127 -4.28 7.37 19.13
CA LYS A 127 -3.14 8.15 19.63
C LYS A 127 -1.97 8.10 18.64
N GLY A 128 -1.71 6.93 18.08
CA GLY A 128 -0.66 6.67 17.10
C GLY A 128 -0.81 7.56 15.87
N SER A 129 -2.02 7.66 15.34
CA SER A 129 -2.38 8.45 14.15
C SER A 129 -2.36 9.96 14.34
N ASP A 130 -2.09 10.42 15.57
CA ASP A 130 -2.09 11.83 15.97
C ASP A 130 -3.45 12.50 15.73
N TRP A 131 -4.53 11.75 15.98
CA TRP A 131 -5.94 12.16 15.79
C TRP A 131 -6.28 12.69 14.39
N LEU A 132 -5.45 12.34 13.40
CA LEU A 132 -5.77 12.46 11.98
C LEU A 132 -6.37 11.16 11.44
N GLY A 133 -6.46 10.09 12.24
CA GLY A 133 -7.10 8.86 11.80
C GLY A 133 -8.62 8.87 12.01
N ASP A 134 -9.36 8.37 11.03
CA ASP A 134 -10.82 8.23 11.08
C ASP A 134 -11.19 7.10 12.07
N GLN A 135 -11.86 7.44 13.17
CA GLN A 135 -12.05 6.53 14.31
C GLN A 135 -13.06 5.41 14.05
N ASP A 136 -13.99 5.58 13.11
CA ASP A 136 -14.89 4.52 12.65
C ASP A 136 -14.11 3.40 11.95
N ALA A 137 -13.17 3.76 11.07
CA ALA A 137 -12.29 2.81 10.39
C ALA A 137 -11.31 2.15 11.38
N ILE A 138 -10.77 2.90 12.34
CA ILE A 138 -9.88 2.34 13.38
C ILE A 138 -10.65 1.37 14.28
N HIS A 139 -11.89 1.70 14.66
CA HIS A 139 -12.77 0.81 15.41
C HIS A 139 -12.92 -0.51 14.66
N TYR A 140 -13.39 -0.47 13.40
CA TYR A 140 -13.56 -1.67 12.59
C TYR A 140 -12.27 -2.49 12.50
N MET A 141 -11.14 -1.84 12.19
CA MET A 141 -9.86 -2.54 12.03
C MET A 141 -9.42 -3.29 13.30
N THR A 142 -9.52 -2.63 14.45
CA THR A 142 -9.03 -3.19 15.72
C THR A 142 -9.96 -4.24 16.30
N GLU A 143 -11.28 -4.06 16.19
CA GLU A 143 -12.27 -5.06 16.58
C GLU A 143 -12.18 -6.33 15.72
N GLN A 144 -11.99 -6.19 14.41
CA GLN A 144 -11.88 -7.35 13.49
C GLN A 144 -10.52 -8.04 13.53
N ALA A 145 -9.51 -7.46 14.20
CA ALA A 145 -8.15 -7.97 14.19
C ALA A 145 -8.00 -9.40 14.74
N PRO A 146 -8.61 -9.78 15.88
CA PRO A 146 -8.56 -11.15 16.38
C PRO A 146 -9.09 -12.17 15.37
N ALA A 147 -10.25 -11.91 14.76
CA ALA A 147 -10.86 -12.80 13.79
C ALA A 147 -10.01 -12.92 12.52
N ALA A 148 -9.45 -11.81 12.03
CA ALA A 148 -8.58 -11.80 10.85
C ALA A 148 -7.29 -12.61 11.06
N VAL A 149 -6.66 -12.53 12.24
CA VAL A 149 -5.45 -13.32 12.55
C VAL A 149 -5.79 -14.80 12.71
N VAL A 150 -6.91 -15.12 13.37
CA VAL A 150 -7.38 -16.52 13.50
C VAL A 150 -7.74 -17.11 12.12
N GLU A 151 -8.31 -16.32 11.20
CA GLU A 151 -8.56 -16.74 9.82
C GLU A 151 -7.25 -17.16 9.11
N LEU A 152 -6.19 -16.35 9.24
CA LEU A 152 -4.88 -16.67 8.67
C LEU A 152 -4.27 -17.94 9.27
N GLU A 153 -4.37 -18.11 10.59
CA GLU A 153 -3.87 -19.32 11.27
C GLU A 153 -4.61 -20.57 10.78
N ASN A 154 -5.94 -20.50 10.66
CA ASN A 154 -6.78 -21.57 10.13
C ASN A 154 -6.54 -21.85 8.63
N PHE A 155 -6.04 -20.88 7.86
CA PHE A 155 -5.54 -21.13 6.50
C PHE A 155 -4.20 -21.87 6.46
N GLY A 156 -3.54 -22.03 7.61
CA GLY A 156 -2.25 -22.71 7.75
C GLY A 156 -1.06 -21.77 7.87
N MET A 157 -1.27 -20.47 8.18
CA MET A 157 -0.17 -19.55 8.41
C MET A 157 0.66 -20.02 9.62
N PRO A 158 1.97 -20.28 9.46
CA PRO A 158 2.77 -20.95 10.48
C PRO A 158 3.27 -19.96 11.56
N PHE A 159 2.35 -19.33 12.29
CA PHE A 159 2.69 -18.47 13.41
C PHE A 159 3.64 -19.16 14.41
N SER A 160 4.61 -18.39 14.92
CA SER A 160 5.40 -18.81 16.07
C SER A 160 4.48 -19.11 17.25
N ARG A 161 4.89 -20.02 18.13
CA ARG A 161 4.01 -20.55 19.18
C ARG A 161 4.51 -20.23 20.58
N THR A 162 3.57 -20.03 21.50
CA THR A 162 3.84 -20.06 22.95
C THR A 162 4.00 -21.51 23.42
N GLU A 163 4.40 -21.71 24.69
CA GLU A 163 4.47 -23.04 25.30
C GLU A 163 3.11 -23.77 25.31
N GLU A 164 2.01 -23.01 25.33
CA GLU A 164 0.64 -23.53 25.27
C GLU A 164 0.16 -23.88 23.84
N GLY A 165 1.01 -23.70 22.82
CA GLY A 165 0.65 -23.94 21.42
C GLY A 165 -0.23 -22.84 20.80
N ARG A 166 -0.43 -21.72 21.50
CA ARG A 166 -1.12 -20.53 20.96
C ARG A 166 -0.19 -19.69 20.09
N ILE A 167 -0.74 -18.72 19.37
CA ILE A 167 0.04 -17.76 18.57
C ILE A 167 0.90 -16.90 19.51
N TYR A 168 2.22 -16.92 19.32
CA TYR A 168 3.16 -16.06 20.02
C TYR A 168 3.02 -14.60 19.54
N GLN A 169 3.07 -13.68 20.49
CA GLN A 169 2.96 -12.25 20.26
C GLN A 169 4.13 -11.52 20.95
N ARG A 170 4.66 -10.49 20.31
CA ARG A 170 5.81 -9.71 20.82
C ARG A 170 5.44 -8.25 21.09
N ALA A 171 6.30 -7.55 21.83
CA ALA A 171 6.21 -6.11 21.99
C ALA A 171 6.51 -5.39 20.66
N PHE A 172 5.87 -4.25 20.43
CA PHE A 172 6.09 -3.41 19.26
C PHE A 172 5.85 -1.94 19.60
N GLY A 173 6.41 -1.04 18.79
CA GLY A 173 6.44 0.40 19.09
C GLY A 173 5.05 1.03 19.20
N GLY A 174 4.85 1.82 20.24
CA GLY A 174 3.64 2.62 20.48
C GLY A 174 2.40 1.85 20.93
N GLN A 175 2.58 0.65 21.49
CA GLN A 175 1.49 -0.23 21.94
C GLN A 175 1.46 -0.37 23.46
N SER A 176 0.28 -0.25 24.06
CA SER A 176 0.09 -0.23 25.50
C SER A 176 -1.15 -1.00 25.97
N LEU A 177 -1.17 -1.35 27.26
CA LEU A 177 -2.33 -1.90 27.93
C LEU A 177 -3.15 -0.78 28.60
N LYS A 178 -4.43 -1.03 28.88
CA LYS A 178 -5.31 -0.17 29.68
C LYS A 178 -5.30 1.31 29.25
N PHE A 179 -5.53 1.56 27.96
CA PHE A 179 -5.62 2.92 27.40
C PHE A 179 -4.39 3.80 27.71
N GLY A 180 -3.18 3.28 27.49
CA GLY A 180 -1.93 4.02 27.75
C GLY A 180 -1.39 3.95 29.17
N LYS A 181 -2.08 3.28 30.10
CA LYS A 181 -1.75 3.30 31.54
C LYS A 181 -1.22 1.99 32.10
N GLY A 182 -1.28 0.91 31.32
CA GLY A 182 -0.99 -0.46 31.76
C GLY A 182 0.39 -0.99 31.40
N GLY A 183 1.28 -0.15 30.86
CA GLY A 183 2.59 -0.60 30.37
C GLY A 183 2.55 -1.14 28.95
N GLN A 184 3.65 -1.77 28.52
CA GLN A 184 3.84 -2.31 27.17
C GLN A 184 2.89 -3.49 26.90
N ALA A 185 2.25 -3.49 25.73
CA ALA A 185 1.48 -4.64 25.25
C ALA A 185 2.32 -5.56 24.34
N HIS A 186 1.99 -6.85 24.34
CA HIS A 186 2.53 -7.88 23.44
C HIS A 186 1.42 -8.42 22.55
N ARG A 187 0.99 -7.63 21.56
CA ARG A 187 -0.10 -8.02 20.65
C ARG A 187 0.30 -8.22 19.19
N CYS A 188 1.58 -8.06 18.88
CA CYS A 188 2.13 -8.24 17.54
C CYS A 188 2.36 -9.73 17.27
N CYS A 189 1.39 -10.39 16.62
CA CYS A 189 1.48 -11.79 16.20
C CYS A 189 2.52 -11.94 15.08
N CYS A 190 3.32 -12.98 15.10
CA CYS A 190 4.45 -13.07 14.16
C CYS A 190 4.82 -14.50 13.73
N VAL A 191 5.47 -14.59 12.58
CA VAL A 191 6.18 -15.80 12.11
C VAL A 191 7.66 -15.49 12.14
N ALA A 192 8.28 -15.65 13.32
CA ALA A 192 9.60 -15.10 13.59
C ALA A 192 9.70 -13.65 13.05
N ASP A 193 10.67 -13.37 12.19
CA ASP A 193 10.88 -12.10 11.52
C ASP A 193 10.47 -12.11 10.03
N ARG A 194 9.60 -13.05 9.61
CA ARG A 194 9.19 -13.28 8.21
C ARG A 194 7.66 -13.35 8.07
N THR A 195 6.96 -12.53 8.84
CA THR A 195 5.49 -12.56 8.90
C THR A 195 4.84 -12.27 7.55
N GLY A 196 5.32 -11.26 6.83
CA GLY A 196 4.81 -10.89 5.50
C GLY A 196 5.02 -11.96 4.45
N HIS A 197 6.19 -12.61 4.45
CA HIS A 197 6.48 -13.75 3.59
C HIS A 197 5.44 -14.87 3.80
N SER A 198 5.27 -15.29 5.05
CA SER A 198 4.38 -16.40 5.39
C SER A 198 2.91 -16.04 5.13
N LEU A 199 2.50 -14.82 5.45
CA LEU A 199 1.15 -14.29 5.16
C LEU A 199 0.85 -14.33 3.67
N LEU A 200 1.75 -13.79 2.85
CA LEU A 200 1.51 -13.69 1.40
C LEU A 200 1.48 -15.07 0.73
N HIS A 201 2.38 -15.98 1.14
CA HIS A 201 2.37 -17.36 0.64
C HIS A 201 1.12 -18.13 1.08
N THR A 202 0.64 -17.90 2.32
CA THR A 202 -0.60 -18.52 2.82
C THR A 202 -1.81 -18.03 2.03
N LEU A 203 -1.95 -16.72 1.84
CA LEU A 203 -3.05 -16.14 1.06
C LEU A 203 -3.01 -16.58 -0.40
N TYR A 204 -1.82 -16.64 -1.02
CA TYR A 204 -1.66 -17.14 -2.38
C TYR A 204 -2.04 -18.62 -2.47
N GLY A 205 -1.55 -19.48 -1.57
CA GLY A 205 -1.95 -20.89 -1.54
C GLY A 205 -3.44 -21.09 -1.31
N ARG A 206 -4.06 -20.24 -0.48
CA ARG A 206 -5.50 -20.25 -0.23
C ARG A 206 -6.28 -19.83 -1.48
N SER A 207 -5.83 -18.82 -2.21
CA SER A 207 -6.55 -18.29 -3.37
C SER A 207 -6.67 -19.29 -4.50
N LEU A 208 -5.71 -20.23 -4.63
CA LEU A 208 -5.75 -21.33 -5.61
C LEU A 208 -6.90 -22.33 -5.39
N ARG A 209 -7.64 -22.23 -4.28
CA ARG A 209 -8.84 -23.05 -4.01
C ARG A 209 -10.11 -22.50 -4.66
N TYR A 210 -10.06 -21.29 -5.19
CA TYR A 210 -11.17 -20.60 -5.81
C TYR A 210 -10.92 -20.43 -7.31
N ASP A 211 -11.96 -20.04 -8.04
CA ASP A 211 -11.97 -19.89 -9.49
C ASP A 211 -11.61 -18.47 -9.98
N THR A 212 -10.98 -17.66 -9.12
CA THR A 212 -10.46 -16.34 -9.48
C THR A 212 -9.56 -16.42 -10.72
N SER A 213 -9.82 -15.60 -11.72
CA SER A 213 -9.02 -15.52 -12.94
C SER A 213 -7.83 -14.58 -12.75
N TYR A 214 -6.61 -15.11 -12.83
CA TYR A 214 -5.38 -14.32 -12.65
C TYR A 214 -4.79 -13.87 -13.99
N PHE A 215 -4.58 -12.56 -14.12
CA PHE A 215 -3.87 -11.92 -15.21
C PHE A 215 -2.53 -11.43 -14.67
N VAL A 216 -1.56 -12.35 -14.65
CA VAL A 216 -0.23 -12.15 -14.08
C VAL A 216 0.70 -11.48 -15.09
N GLU A 217 1.50 -10.53 -14.61
CA GLU A 217 2.36 -9.68 -15.46
C GLU A 217 1.54 -8.81 -16.42
N TYR A 218 0.41 -8.32 -15.93
CA TYR A 218 -0.40 -7.28 -16.58
C TYR A 218 -0.24 -5.95 -15.84
N PHE A 219 0.16 -4.90 -16.58
CA PHE A 219 0.34 -3.56 -16.03
C PHE A 219 -0.92 -2.73 -16.28
N ALA A 220 -1.71 -2.48 -15.23
CA ALA A 220 -2.87 -1.60 -15.32
C ALA A 220 -2.44 -0.16 -15.62
N LEU A 221 -3.06 0.46 -16.62
CA LEU A 221 -2.71 1.78 -17.12
C LEU A 221 -3.64 2.84 -16.56
N ASP A 222 -4.96 2.64 -16.65
CA ASP A 222 -5.98 3.62 -16.23
C ASP A 222 -7.29 2.94 -15.85
N LEU A 223 -8.11 3.68 -15.08
CA LEU A 223 -9.50 3.36 -14.83
C LEU A 223 -10.37 3.68 -16.06
N LEU A 224 -11.38 2.84 -16.31
CA LEU A 224 -12.40 3.07 -17.33
C LEU A 224 -13.57 3.83 -16.69
N MET A 225 -13.46 5.15 -16.61
CA MET A 225 -14.48 6.03 -16.02
C MET A 225 -15.52 6.48 -17.04
N GLU A 226 -16.80 6.46 -16.67
CA GLU A 226 -17.89 7.03 -17.45
C GLU A 226 -18.98 7.58 -16.52
N ASP A 227 -19.43 8.82 -16.75
CA ASP A 227 -20.49 9.48 -15.97
C ASP A 227 -20.26 9.47 -14.43
N GLY A 228 -18.99 9.45 -14.02
CA GLY A 228 -18.57 9.42 -12.61
C GLY A 228 -18.50 8.01 -11.98
N GLU A 229 -18.82 6.96 -12.74
CA GLU A 229 -18.76 5.56 -12.33
C GLU A 229 -17.48 4.89 -12.90
N CYS A 230 -16.87 3.99 -12.11
CA CYS A 230 -15.79 3.14 -12.58
C CYS A 230 -16.35 1.84 -13.19
N LYS A 231 -16.07 1.59 -14.47
CA LYS A 231 -16.55 0.42 -15.21
C LYS A 231 -15.46 -0.62 -15.50
N GLY A 232 -14.33 -0.55 -14.79
CA GLY A 232 -13.21 -1.46 -14.96
C GLY A 232 -11.86 -0.77 -15.21
N VAL A 233 -10.93 -1.49 -15.83
CA VAL A 233 -9.56 -1.02 -16.09
C VAL A 233 -9.04 -1.41 -17.47
N ILE A 234 -8.11 -0.61 -18.00
CA ILE A 234 -7.31 -0.96 -19.18
C ILE A 234 -5.88 -1.30 -18.76
N ALA A 235 -5.30 -2.35 -19.33
CA ALA A 235 -3.97 -2.84 -18.98
C ALA A 235 -3.16 -3.27 -20.20
N LEU A 236 -1.85 -3.28 -20.04
CA LEU A 236 -0.87 -3.85 -20.96
C LEU A 236 -0.48 -5.25 -20.48
N CYS A 237 -0.63 -6.25 -21.34
CA CYS A 237 0.02 -7.54 -21.15
C CYS A 237 1.52 -7.38 -21.39
N MET A 238 2.35 -7.60 -20.36
CA MET A 238 3.79 -7.40 -20.49
C MET A 238 4.48 -8.53 -21.24
N GLU A 239 3.84 -9.70 -21.35
CA GLU A 239 4.39 -10.87 -22.06
C GLU A 239 4.32 -10.69 -23.59
N ASP A 240 3.18 -10.26 -24.12
CA ASP A 240 2.94 -10.20 -25.58
C ASP A 240 2.71 -8.77 -26.13
N GLY A 241 2.59 -7.77 -25.26
CA GLY A 241 2.39 -6.37 -25.63
C GLY A 241 0.95 -6.02 -26.05
N SER A 242 -0.01 -6.93 -25.91
CA SER A 242 -1.42 -6.69 -26.19
C SER A 242 -2.08 -5.79 -25.14
N ILE A 243 -3.15 -5.10 -25.54
CA ILE A 243 -3.93 -4.23 -24.66
C ILE A 243 -5.20 -4.95 -24.26
N HIS A 244 -5.55 -4.87 -22.98
CA HIS A 244 -6.70 -5.55 -22.42
C HIS A 244 -7.61 -4.57 -21.71
N ARG A 245 -8.92 -4.63 -21.97
CA ARG A 245 -9.95 -3.94 -21.17
C ARG A 245 -10.70 -4.95 -20.34
N PHE A 246 -10.65 -4.77 -19.03
CA PHE A 246 -11.38 -5.58 -18.07
C PHE A 246 -12.60 -4.80 -17.64
N ARG A 247 -13.77 -5.16 -18.19
CA ARG A 247 -15.05 -4.55 -17.79
C ARG A 247 -15.59 -5.28 -16.58
N ALA A 248 -16.01 -4.51 -15.58
CA ALA A 248 -16.61 -5.04 -14.36
C ALA A 248 -17.56 -4.02 -13.74
N LYS A 249 -18.51 -4.52 -12.94
CA LYS A 249 -19.40 -3.65 -12.16
C LYS A 249 -18.62 -3.00 -11.02
N ASN A 250 -17.69 -3.74 -10.42
CA ASN A 250 -16.88 -3.29 -9.29
C ASN A 250 -15.37 -3.45 -9.57
N THR A 251 -14.60 -2.43 -9.24
CA THR A 251 -13.14 -2.36 -9.37
C THR A 251 -12.50 -2.10 -8.01
N VAL A 252 -11.57 -2.95 -7.58
CA VAL A 252 -10.83 -2.81 -6.32
C VAL A 252 -9.36 -2.48 -6.61
N ILE A 253 -8.86 -1.35 -6.09
CA ILE A 253 -7.44 -0.96 -6.18
C ILE A 253 -6.69 -1.40 -4.92
N ALA A 254 -5.72 -2.31 -5.09
CA ALA A 254 -4.86 -2.86 -4.05
C ALA A 254 -3.37 -2.86 -4.48
N THR A 255 -2.92 -1.74 -5.05
CA THR A 255 -1.64 -1.62 -5.79
C THR A 255 -0.41 -1.31 -4.93
N GLY A 256 -0.59 -1.06 -3.64
CA GLY A 256 0.49 -0.74 -2.69
C GLY A 256 0.91 0.73 -2.72
N GLY A 257 1.98 1.07 -1.99
CA GLY A 257 2.46 2.46 -1.88
C GLY A 257 3.38 2.95 -3.02
N TYR A 258 3.92 4.17 -2.85
CA TYR A 258 4.84 4.86 -3.77
C TYR A 258 6.20 5.21 -3.17
N GLY A 259 6.72 4.45 -2.20
CA GLY A 259 7.99 4.79 -1.53
C GLY A 259 9.18 5.01 -2.47
N ARG A 260 9.09 4.55 -3.73
CA ARG A 260 10.08 4.85 -4.79
C ARG A 260 10.04 6.27 -5.35
N THR A 261 9.22 7.16 -4.82
CA THR A 261 9.43 8.61 -4.99
C THR A 261 10.67 9.10 -4.23
N TYR A 262 11.12 8.36 -3.22
CA TYR A 262 12.31 8.67 -2.44
C TYR A 262 13.55 7.95 -2.96
N PHE A 263 14.71 8.62 -2.83
CA PHE A 263 16.00 8.08 -3.23
C PHE A 263 16.36 6.83 -2.42
N SER A 264 16.30 6.96 -1.10
CA SER A 264 16.54 5.88 -0.16
C SER A 264 15.21 5.39 0.36
N CYS A 265 14.89 4.11 0.25
CA CYS A 265 13.67 3.53 0.80
C CYS A 265 13.82 2.02 0.97
N THR A 266 13.03 1.47 1.87
CA THR A 266 12.89 0.01 2.07
C THR A 266 11.94 -0.64 1.07
N SER A 267 11.15 0.17 0.36
CA SER A 267 10.16 -0.27 -0.61
C SER A 267 10.81 -1.02 -1.78
N ALA A 268 10.14 -2.03 -2.32
CA ALA A 268 10.58 -2.68 -3.55
C ALA A 268 10.66 -1.66 -4.70
N HIS A 269 11.44 -1.97 -5.74
CA HIS A 269 11.51 -1.15 -6.97
C HIS A 269 10.15 -0.96 -7.65
N THR A 270 9.20 -1.84 -7.33
CA THR A 270 7.86 -1.91 -7.90
C THR A 270 6.81 -1.13 -7.10
N SER A 271 7.17 -0.51 -5.96
CA SER A 271 6.26 0.36 -5.19
C SER A 271 6.25 1.79 -5.76
N THR A 272 5.52 1.95 -6.87
CA THR A 272 5.58 3.13 -7.75
C THR A 272 4.30 3.98 -7.75
N GLY A 273 3.29 3.64 -6.95
CA GLY A 273 2.05 4.43 -6.86
C GLY A 273 1.17 4.38 -8.10
N ASP A 274 1.16 3.27 -8.83
CA ASP A 274 0.47 3.20 -10.12
C ASP A 274 -1.05 3.41 -9.96
N GLY A 275 -1.66 2.79 -8.94
CA GLY A 275 -3.08 2.98 -8.65
C GLY A 275 -3.44 4.39 -8.19
N ASN A 276 -2.56 5.04 -7.42
CA ASN A 276 -2.70 6.46 -7.07
C ASN A 276 -2.73 7.31 -8.33
N ALA A 277 -1.79 7.07 -9.24
CA ALA A 277 -1.70 7.80 -10.48
C ALA A 277 -2.90 7.54 -11.41
N MET A 278 -3.49 6.33 -11.41
CA MET A 278 -4.74 6.03 -12.13
C MET A 278 -5.91 6.85 -11.60
N VAL A 279 -6.06 6.95 -10.27
CA VAL A 279 -7.11 7.76 -9.63
C VAL A 279 -6.91 9.24 -9.89
N THR A 280 -5.68 9.74 -9.79
CA THR A 280 -5.35 11.13 -10.17
C THR A 280 -5.69 11.43 -11.63
N ARG A 281 -5.35 10.53 -12.57
CA ARG A 281 -5.68 10.72 -14.00
C ARG A 281 -7.18 10.63 -14.28
N ALA A 282 -7.94 9.92 -13.45
CA ALA A 282 -9.40 9.92 -13.46
C ALA A 282 -10.02 11.22 -12.90
N GLY A 283 -9.21 12.17 -12.43
CA GLY A 283 -9.69 13.43 -11.84
C GLY A 283 -10.24 13.27 -10.42
N LEU A 284 -9.95 12.15 -9.76
CA LEU A 284 -10.34 11.86 -8.39
C LEU A 284 -9.21 12.24 -7.41
N PRO A 285 -9.56 12.61 -6.16
CA PRO A 285 -8.56 13.02 -5.17
C PRO A 285 -7.75 11.84 -4.62
N CYS A 286 -6.50 12.09 -4.30
CA CYS A 286 -5.74 11.30 -3.34
C CYS A 286 -5.74 12.00 -1.97
N GLN A 287 -5.68 11.24 -0.88
CA GLN A 287 -5.75 11.78 0.48
C GLN A 287 -4.40 11.66 1.19
N ASP A 288 -3.99 12.70 1.94
CA ASP A 288 -2.91 12.68 2.94
C ASP A 288 -1.52 12.24 2.40
N LEU A 289 -1.25 12.50 1.11
CA LEU A 289 -0.02 12.08 0.42
C LEU A 289 1.28 12.64 1.05
N GLU A 290 1.19 13.72 1.84
CA GLU A 290 2.31 14.33 2.55
C GLU A 290 2.78 13.51 3.76
N PHE A 291 1.94 12.63 4.32
CA PHE A 291 2.26 11.85 5.52
C PHE A 291 3.06 10.60 5.18
N VAL A 292 4.34 10.81 4.91
CA VAL A 292 5.29 9.72 4.65
C VAL A 292 5.95 9.26 5.96
N GLN A 293 5.82 7.99 6.27
CA GLN A 293 6.44 7.39 7.44
C GLN A 293 7.93 7.14 7.22
N PHE A 294 8.74 7.44 8.23
CA PHE A 294 10.13 7.00 8.26
C PHE A 294 10.24 5.84 9.23
N HIS A 295 10.71 4.69 8.74
CA HIS A 295 11.07 3.58 9.59
C HIS A 295 12.42 3.86 10.25
N PRO A 296 12.52 3.76 11.58
CA PRO A 296 13.76 4.09 12.29
C PRO A 296 14.97 3.30 11.78
N THR A 297 14.81 1.97 11.64
CA THR A 297 15.95 1.07 11.41
C THR A 297 16.00 0.49 10.00
N GLY A 298 16.19 1.34 9.00
CA GLY A 298 16.59 0.92 7.65
C GLY A 298 18.11 0.83 7.46
N ILE A 299 18.66 -0.34 7.07
CA ILE A 299 20.11 -0.57 7.04
C ILE A 299 20.83 0.48 6.19
N TYR A 300 21.91 1.04 6.74
CA TYR A 300 22.68 2.07 6.08
C TYR A 300 23.24 1.60 4.73
N GLY A 301 23.25 2.50 3.75
CA GLY A 301 23.68 2.22 2.39
C GLY A 301 22.62 1.49 1.57
N ALA A 302 22.38 0.20 1.86
CA ALA A 302 21.56 -0.66 1.01
C ALA A 302 20.05 -0.37 1.09
N GLY A 303 19.56 0.10 2.22
CA GLY A 303 18.17 0.48 2.35
C GLY A 303 17.23 -0.61 2.87
N CYS A 304 17.71 -1.83 3.10
CA CYS A 304 16.89 -2.96 3.58
C CYS A 304 16.34 -2.73 4.99
N LEU A 305 15.08 -3.14 5.22
CA LEU A 305 14.43 -3.08 6.52
C LEU A 305 15.15 -3.98 7.54
N ILE A 306 15.43 -3.43 8.73
CA ILE A 306 15.68 -4.20 9.95
C ILE A 306 14.46 -4.03 10.85
N THR A 307 13.77 -5.13 11.13
CA THR A 307 12.49 -5.14 11.83
C THR A 307 12.53 -4.36 13.15
N GLU A 308 11.45 -3.60 13.41
CA GLU A 308 11.16 -3.04 14.73
C GLU A 308 11.02 -4.12 15.81
N GLY A 309 10.76 -5.37 15.41
CA GLY A 309 10.83 -6.53 16.29
C GLY A 309 12.19 -6.67 16.98
N CYS A 310 13.30 -6.21 16.40
CA CYS A 310 14.60 -6.20 17.09
C CYS A 310 14.54 -5.38 18.39
N ARG A 311 13.86 -4.22 18.38
CA ARG A 311 13.64 -3.39 19.57
C ARG A 311 12.58 -4.00 20.49
N GLY A 312 11.55 -4.63 19.91
CA GLY A 312 10.55 -5.41 20.63
C GLY A 312 11.14 -6.56 21.46
N GLU A 313 12.20 -7.21 20.95
CA GLU A 313 12.95 -8.26 21.64
C GLU A 313 14.09 -7.70 22.54
N GLY A 314 14.11 -6.40 22.82
CA GLY A 314 15.07 -5.78 23.74
C GLY A 314 16.32 -5.16 23.10
N GLY A 315 16.39 -5.09 21.78
CA GLY A 315 17.41 -4.31 21.07
C GLY A 315 17.32 -2.82 21.40
N ILE A 316 18.47 -2.15 21.45
CA ILE A 316 18.58 -0.74 21.85
C ILE A 316 19.25 0.11 20.77
N LEU A 317 18.89 1.38 20.71
CA LEU A 317 19.55 2.38 19.87
C LEU A 317 20.63 3.10 20.68
N ILE A 318 21.87 3.12 20.15
CA ILE A 318 23.03 3.76 20.77
C ILE A 318 23.65 4.79 19.81
N ASN A 319 24.10 5.94 20.33
CA ASN A 319 24.85 6.92 19.54
C ASN A 319 26.37 6.65 19.58
N SER A 320 27.17 7.51 18.93
CA SER A 320 28.64 7.37 18.88
C SER A 320 29.33 7.37 20.25
N GLU A 321 28.67 7.91 21.27
CA GLU A 321 29.19 8.02 22.63
C GLU A 321 28.81 6.80 23.48
N GLY A 322 28.07 5.84 22.91
CA GLY A 322 27.54 4.68 23.62
C GLY A 322 26.30 4.98 24.46
N GLU A 323 25.71 6.19 24.36
CA GLU A 323 24.49 6.56 25.07
C GLU A 323 23.27 5.85 24.45
N ARG A 324 22.44 5.24 25.28
CA ARG A 324 21.08 4.82 24.91
C ARG A 324 20.14 6.03 24.88
N PHE A 325 20.30 6.89 23.87
CA PHE A 325 19.71 8.22 23.79
C PHE A 325 18.16 8.25 23.86
N MET A 326 17.47 7.16 23.50
CA MET A 326 16.00 7.13 23.58
C MET A 326 15.46 7.24 25.01
N GLU A 327 16.25 6.92 26.03
CA GLU A 327 15.86 7.15 27.44
C GLU A 327 15.70 8.64 27.77
N ARG A 328 16.38 9.51 27.02
CA ARG A 328 16.27 10.97 27.14
C ARG A 328 15.10 11.55 26.35
N TYR A 329 14.82 11.04 25.15
CA TYR A 329 13.76 11.57 24.28
C TYR A 329 12.36 11.02 24.59
N ALA A 330 12.27 9.78 25.04
CA ALA A 330 11.02 9.10 25.38
C ALA A 330 11.20 8.29 26.67
N PRO A 331 11.21 8.94 27.86
CA PRO A 331 11.61 8.26 29.11
C PRO A 331 10.77 7.03 29.46
N ASN A 332 9.50 6.99 29.06
CA ASN A 332 8.61 5.86 29.34
C ASN A 332 8.77 4.75 28.28
N ALA A 333 8.56 5.07 27.00
CA ALA A 333 8.56 4.07 25.92
C ALA A 333 9.95 3.71 25.37
N LYS A 334 10.94 4.60 25.55
CA LYS A 334 12.32 4.44 25.07
C LYS A 334 12.34 4.08 23.58
N ASP A 335 13.04 3.02 23.19
CA ASP A 335 13.18 2.54 21.81
C ASP A 335 11.85 2.02 21.20
N LEU A 336 10.82 1.83 22.03
CA LEU A 336 9.46 1.44 21.64
C LEU A 336 8.48 2.62 21.59
N ALA A 337 8.98 3.87 21.59
CA ALA A 337 8.17 5.02 21.20
C ALA A 337 7.63 4.89 19.75
N SER A 338 6.70 5.76 19.37
CA SER A 338 6.20 5.79 18.00
C SER A 338 7.30 6.07 16.98
N ARG A 339 7.13 5.56 15.75
CA ARG A 339 8.18 5.60 14.71
C ARG A 339 8.62 7.01 14.36
N ASP A 340 7.70 7.97 14.37
CA ASP A 340 7.98 9.37 14.09
C ASP A 340 8.83 10.02 15.19
N VAL A 341 8.58 9.67 16.47
CA VAL A 341 9.40 10.13 17.60
C VAL A 341 10.82 9.56 17.49
N VAL A 342 10.94 8.24 17.33
CA VAL A 342 12.26 7.57 17.24
C VAL A 342 13.06 8.11 16.06
N SER A 343 12.45 8.25 14.87
CA SER A 343 13.15 8.76 13.67
C SER A 343 13.58 10.22 13.82
N ARG A 344 12.76 11.07 14.47
CA ARG A 344 13.15 12.45 14.79
C ARG A 344 14.31 12.49 15.77
N SER A 345 14.26 11.71 16.85
CA SER A 345 15.33 11.61 17.84
C SER A 345 16.65 11.17 17.19
N MET A 346 16.64 10.12 16.36
CA MET A 346 17.82 9.68 15.61
C MET A 346 18.36 10.77 14.68
N THR A 347 17.47 11.52 14.02
CA THR A 347 17.87 12.63 13.15
C THR A 347 18.50 13.78 13.94
N ILE A 348 18.00 14.08 15.14
CA ILE A 348 18.58 15.09 16.04
C ILE A 348 19.97 14.65 16.49
N GLU A 349 20.15 13.40 16.95
CA GLU A 349 21.46 12.84 17.31
C GLU A 349 22.49 12.99 16.18
N LEU A 350 22.08 12.67 14.93
CA LEU A 350 22.94 12.83 13.76
C LEU A 350 23.29 14.29 13.47
N ARG A 351 22.33 15.21 13.59
CA ARG A 351 22.55 16.66 13.36
C ARG A 351 23.43 17.29 14.44
N GLU A 352 23.38 16.77 15.66
CA GLU A 352 24.22 17.21 16.78
C GLU A 352 25.61 16.52 16.79
N GLY A 353 25.94 15.75 15.75
CA GLY A 353 27.27 15.17 15.56
C GLY A 353 27.52 13.87 16.34
N ARG A 354 26.49 13.28 16.96
CA ARG A 354 26.58 12.02 17.71
C ARG A 354 26.22 10.84 16.79
N TYR A 355 27.14 10.51 15.89
CA TYR A 355 26.89 9.63 14.74
C TYR A 355 26.69 8.16 15.12
N ASN A 356 25.48 7.62 14.88
CA ASN A 356 25.29 6.23 14.46
C ASN A 356 24.09 6.20 13.50
N ILE A 357 24.27 5.62 12.33
CA ILE A 357 23.43 5.87 11.15
C ILE A 357 22.23 4.95 11.13
N LEU A 358 20.99 5.44 10.95
CA LEU A 358 19.86 4.72 10.32
C LEU A 358 18.69 5.71 10.09
N ASN A 359 18.09 5.75 8.89
CA ASN A 359 16.76 6.36 8.62
C ASN A 359 16.33 5.99 7.19
N LEU A 360 15.11 5.46 7.01
CA LEU A 360 14.52 5.21 5.68
C LEU A 360 12.99 5.32 5.67
N TYR A 361 12.39 5.27 4.48
CA TYR A 361 11.02 5.70 4.18
C TYR A 361 10.05 4.52 3.94
N TYR A 362 8.79 4.70 4.33
CA TYR A 362 7.59 3.88 4.07
C TYR A 362 6.37 4.80 3.95
N ASN A 363 5.32 4.42 3.22
CA ASN A 363 4.15 5.30 3.04
C ASN A 363 3.00 4.95 3.99
N ILE A 364 2.15 5.94 4.23
CA ILE A 364 0.86 5.79 4.89
C ILE A 364 -0.20 6.05 3.81
N ASN A 365 -1.01 5.04 3.49
CA ASN A 365 -2.35 5.06 2.89
C ASN A 365 -2.80 6.30 2.07
N LEU A 366 -3.28 6.09 0.83
CA LEU A 366 -3.13 7.14 -0.20
C LEU A 366 -4.37 7.50 -1.05
N LEU A 367 -5.27 6.56 -1.29
CA LEU A 367 -6.49 6.77 -2.08
C LEU A 367 -7.64 7.17 -1.16
N PHE A 368 -8.31 8.28 -1.44
CA PHE A 368 -9.39 8.75 -0.59
C PHE A 368 -10.55 7.74 -0.55
N CYS A 369 -10.75 7.06 0.59
CA CYS A 369 -11.83 6.09 0.74
C CYS A 369 -12.45 6.13 2.15
N ALA A 370 -13.78 6.03 2.25
CA ALA A 370 -14.46 5.79 3.52
C ALA A 370 -14.63 4.29 3.70
N GLN A 371 -14.05 3.76 4.78
CA GLN A 371 -13.89 2.32 5.05
C GLN A 371 -13.13 1.58 3.93
N ASN A 372 -13.79 1.32 2.79
CA ASN A 372 -13.22 0.60 1.65
C ASN A 372 -13.71 1.12 0.27
N THR A 373 -14.67 2.04 0.24
CA THR A 373 -15.22 2.65 -0.99
C THR A 373 -14.45 3.90 -1.34
N VAL A 374 -14.05 4.08 -2.60
CA VAL A 374 -13.40 5.34 -3.01
C VAL A 374 -14.45 6.44 -3.01
N ILE A 375 -14.11 7.55 -2.38
CA ILE A 375 -14.99 8.71 -2.25
C ILE A 375 -14.37 9.94 -2.92
N THR A 376 -15.22 10.87 -3.33
CA THR A 376 -14.85 12.20 -3.81
C THR A 376 -15.51 13.25 -2.94
N HIS A 377 -14.89 14.41 -2.79
CA HIS A 377 -15.46 15.53 -2.05
C HIS A 377 -16.07 16.52 -3.04
N LYS A 378 -17.37 16.80 -2.93
CA LYS A 378 -18.08 17.77 -3.78
C LYS A 378 -19.03 18.59 -2.94
N ASP A 379 -19.02 19.91 -3.13
CA ASP A 379 -19.91 20.84 -2.46
C ASP A 379 -19.92 20.74 -0.92
N GLY A 380 -18.80 20.31 -0.32
CA GLY A 380 -18.64 20.16 1.13
C GLY A 380 -19.00 18.78 1.69
N GLU A 381 -19.44 17.84 0.83
CA GLU A 381 -19.92 16.52 1.23
C GLU A 381 -19.10 15.39 0.57
N ASP A 382 -18.90 14.30 1.33
CA ASP A 382 -18.25 13.09 0.83
C ASP A 382 -19.25 12.22 0.06
N THR A 383 -18.92 11.90 -1.18
CA THR A 383 -19.76 11.11 -2.10
C THR A 383 -19.01 9.89 -2.59
N VAL A 384 -19.64 8.71 -2.52
CA VAL A 384 -19.10 7.46 -3.07
C VAL A 384 -18.93 7.55 -4.59
N VAL A 385 -17.80 7.07 -5.09
CA VAL A 385 -17.55 6.84 -6.52
C VAL A 385 -18.11 5.45 -6.86
N PRO A 386 -19.22 5.33 -7.62
CA PRO A 386 -19.83 4.04 -7.88
C PRO A 386 -18.89 3.09 -8.60
N GLY A 387 -18.89 1.82 -8.19
CA GLY A 387 -18.07 0.77 -8.77
C GLY A 387 -16.58 0.83 -8.42
N LEU A 388 -16.13 1.71 -7.51
CA LEU A 388 -14.72 1.87 -7.18
C LEU A 388 -14.41 1.70 -5.68
N TYR A 389 -13.47 0.81 -5.39
CA TYR A 389 -13.01 0.46 -4.05
C TYR A 389 -11.48 0.54 -3.96
N ALA A 390 -10.95 0.73 -2.76
CA ALA A 390 -9.52 0.70 -2.50
C ALA A 390 -9.21 0.12 -1.12
N CYS A 391 -8.14 -0.67 -1.03
CA CYS A 391 -7.70 -1.28 0.22
C CYS A 391 -6.19 -1.44 0.31
N GLY A 392 -5.70 -1.73 1.52
CA GLY A 392 -4.27 -1.82 1.84
C GLY A 392 -3.54 -0.49 1.68
N GLU A 393 -2.21 -0.52 1.47
CA GLU A 393 -1.37 0.70 1.43
C GLU A 393 -1.74 1.67 0.29
N SER A 394 -2.47 1.21 -0.74
CA SER A 394 -3.05 2.10 -1.73
C SER A 394 -4.32 2.80 -1.24
N GLY A 395 -5.15 2.17 -0.40
CA GLY A 395 -6.35 2.79 0.19
C GLY A 395 -6.01 3.77 1.32
N CYS A 396 -6.87 4.76 1.55
CA CYS A 396 -6.84 5.71 2.66
C CYS A 396 -8.20 5.75 3.36
N ALA A 397 -8.54 4.64 4.01
CA ALA A 397 -9.55 4.59 5.08
C ALA A 397 -9.13 5.43 6.30
N SER A 398 -7.91 5.97 6.24
CA SER A 398 -7.21 6.73 7.27
C SER A 398 -7.16 6.08 8.65
N VAL A 399 -7.03 4.75 8.73
CA VAL A 399 -6.77 4.07 10.02
C VAL A 399 -5.42 4.44 10.66
N HIS A 400 -4.55 5.13 9.91
CA HIS A 400 -3.19 5.46 10.31
C HIS A 400 -2.94 6.96 10.48
N GLY A 401 -3.85 7.84 10.01
CA GLY A 401 -3.69 9.30 10.03
C GLY A 401 -2.25 9.76 9.70
N ALA A 402 -1.66 10.56 10.57
CA ALA A 402 -0.33 11.12 10.37
C ALA A 402 0.82 10.15 10.71
N ASN A 403 0.54 9.05 11.42
CA ASN A 403 1.55 8.08 11.80
C ASN A 403 0.98 6.67 12.04
N ARG A 404 1.42 5.73 11.20
CA ARG A 404 1.07 4.30 11.33
C ARG A 404 1.84 3.60 12.44
N LEU A 405 1.14 2.91 13.35
CA LEU A 405 1.78 1.97 14.27
C LEU A 405 2.38 0.76 13.53
N GLY A 406 3.51 0.26 14.02
CA GLY A 406 4.08 -0.96 13.49
C GLY A 406 3.14 -2.15 13.62
N ALA A 407 3.19 -3.07 12.64
CA ALA A 407 2.31 -4.23 12.51
C ALA A 407 0.80 -3.96 12.24
N ASN A 408 0.34 -2.70 12.20
CA ASN A 408 -1.02 -2.37 11.74
C ASN A 408 -1.19 -2.47 10.21
N SER A 409 -0.11 -2.37 9.41
CA SER A 409 -0.24 -2.42 7.95
C SER A 409 -0.69 -3.80 7.42
N LEU A 410 -0.10 -4.90 7.91
CA LEU A 410 -0.53 -6.25 7.50
C LEU A 410 -1.97 -6.56 7.93
N LEU A 411 -2.38 -6.00 9.06
CA LEU A 411 -3.76 -6.09 9.55
C LEU A 411 -4.73 -5.37 8.62
N ASP A 412 -4.44 -4.10 8.29
CA ASP A 412 -5.19 -3.30 7.31
C ASP A 412 -5.39 -4.09 6.01
N LEU A 413 -4.33 -4.72 5.47
CA LEU A 413 -4.42 -5.50 4.23
C LEU A 413 -5.56 -6.54 4.27
N VAL A 414 -5.58 -7.38 5.31
CA VAL A 414 -6.51 -8.51 5.37
C VAL A 414 -7.90 -8.09 5.83
N VAL A 415 -8.00 -7.08 6.69
CA VAL A 415 -9.30 -6.55 7.15
C VAL A 415 -10.00 -5.81 6.02
N PHE A 416 -9.36 -4.81 5.40
CA PHE A 416 -10.02 -4.01 4.36
C PHE A 416 -10.09 -4.72 3.02
N GLY A 417 -9.17 -5.66 2.74
CA GLY A 417 -9.33 -6.58 1.61
C GLY A 417 -10.59 -7.44 1.74
N ARG A 418 -10.87 -7.97 2.94
CA ARG A 418 -12.12 -8.69 3.24
C ARG A 418 -13.33 -7.75 3.20
N ALA A 419 -13.20 -6.54 3.73
CA ALA A 419 -14.29 -5.55 3.78
C ALA A 419 -14.78 -5.18 2.37
N CYS A 420 -13.89 -4.94 1.40
CA CYS A 420 -14.29 -4.72 0.00
C CYS A 420 -15.19 -5.85 -0.53
N ALA A 421 -14.80 -7.10 -0.28
CA ALA A 421 -15.55 -8.27 -0.76
C ALA A 421 -16.92 -8.40 -0.08
N LEU A 422 -16.98 -8.13 1.24
CA LEU A 422 -18.24 -8.15 2.00
C LEU A 422 -19.19 -7.05 1.52
N THR A 423 -18.70 -5.81 1.39
CA THR A 423 -19.51 -4.69 0.92
C THR A 423 -20.08 -4.97 -0.47
N ILE A 424 -19.27 -5.45 -1.43
CA ILE A 424 -19.74 -5.82 -2.77
C ILE A 424 -20.78 -6.95 -2.71
N ALA A 425 -20.57 -7.96 -1.86
CA ALA A 425 -21.52 -9.07 -1.70
C ALA A 425 -22.84 -8.66 -1.04
N GLU A 426 -22.85 -7.58 -0.25
CA GLU A 426 -24.05 -7.01 0.35
C GLU A 426 -24.80 -6.08 -0.62
N THR A 427 -24.10 -5.40 -1.52
CA THR A 427 -24.69 -4.40 -2.43
C THR A 427 -25.05 -4.94 -3.81
N ASP A 428 -24.40 -6.01 -4.26
CA ASP A 428 -24.49 -6.49 -5.64
C ASP A 428 -24.74 -8.00 -5.72
N THR A 429 -25.26 -8.46 -6.86
CA THR A 429 -25.47 -9.89 -7.15
C THR A 429 -24.52 -10.37 -8.26
N PRO A 430 -23.90 -11.56 -8.15
CA PRO A 430 -23.11 -12.15 -9.23
C PRO A 430 -23.90 -12.33 -10.53
N GLY A 431 -23.26 -12.10 -11.68
CA GLY A 431 -23.86 -12.27 -13.01
C GLY A 431 -24.77 -11.14 -13.48
N GLU A 432 -24.80 -10.01 -12.76
CA GLU A 432 -25.54 -8.83 -13.21
C GLU A 432 -25.00 -8.27 -14.54
N LYS A 433 -25.91 -7.76 -15.37
CA LYS A 433 -25.55 -7.26 -16.70
C LYS A 433 -24.71 -5.98 -16.57
N LEU A 434 -23.51 -6.01 -17.11
CA LEU A 434 -22.63 -4.86 -17.15
C LEU A 434 -23.20 -3.72 -18.01
N SER A 435 -23.06 -2.49 -17.51
CA SER A 435 -23.33 -1.28 -18.27
C SER A 435 -22.50 -1.24 -19.57
N PRO A 436 -23.03 -0.67 -20.66
CA PRO A 436 -22.24 -0.45 -21.88
C PRO A 436 -21.01 0.41 -21.57
N LEU A 437 -19.94 0.16 -22.33
CA LEU A 437 -18.73 0.96 -22.34
C LEU A 437 -18.53 1.51 -23.76
N LYS A 438 -18.12 2.78 -23.88
CA LYS A 438 -17.79 3.37 -25.19
C LYS A 438 -16.76 2.53 -25.95
N PRO A 439 -16.94 2.28 -27.26
CA PRO A 439 -16.02 1.46 -28.05
C PRO A 439 -14.55 1.91 -27.96
N ASN A 440 -14.32 3.21 -27.80
CA ASN A 440 -12.99 3.81 -27.72
C ASN A 440 -12.49 4.08 -26.29
N ALA A 441 -13.18 3.60 -25.26
CA ALA A 441 -12.76 3.80 -23.88
C ALA A 441 -11.35 3.22 -23.64
N GLY A 442 -10.43 4.05 -23.13
CA GLY A 442 -9.03 3.70 -22.92
C GLY A 442 -8.07 4.12 -24.03
N GLU A 443 -8.54 4.73 -25.13
CA GLU A 443 -7.68 5.18 -26.24
C GLU A 443 -6.57 6.14 -25.81
N ALA A 444 -6.86 7.04 -24.86
CA ALA A 444 -5.90 8.00 -24.36
C ALA A 444 -4.72 7.32 -23.63
N SER A 445 -4.98 6.21 -22.94
CA SER A 445 -3.97 5.40 -22.25
C SER A 445 -3.02 4.75 -23.26
N VAL A 446 -3.57 4.20 -24.35
CA VAL A 446 -2.79 3.61 -25.45
C VAL A 446 -1.94 4.68 -26.14
N ALA A 447 -2.52 5.85 -26.44
CA ALA A 447 -1.80 6.97 -27.03
C ALA A 447 -0.67 7.49 -26.12
N ASN A 448 -0.89 7.57 -24.80
CA ASN A 448 0.14 7.96 -23.85
C ASN A 448 1.28 6.92 -23.79
N MET A 449 0.95 5.63 -23.76
CA MET A 449 1.94 4.55 -23.80
C MET A 449 2.81 4.64 -25.08
N ASP A 450 2.19 4.80 -26.24
CA ASP A 450 2.88 4.92 -27.53
C ASP A 450 3.82 6.13 -27.56
N LYS A 451 3.34 7.28 -27.08
CA LYS A 451 4.14 8.50 -26.93
C LYS A 451 5.36 8.28 -26.04
N ILE A 452 5.21 7.61 -24.90
CA ILE A 452 6.33 7.33 -23.98
C ILE A 452 7.31 6.34 -24.61
N ARG A 453 6.81 5.31 -25.30
CA ARG A 453 7.61 4.29 -25.99
C ARG A 453 8.58 4.88 -27.00
N PHE A 454 8.14 5.90 -27.75
CA PHE A 454 8.94 6.56 -28.78
C PHE A 454 9.50 7.93 -28.34
N ALA A 455 9.46 8.25 -27.04
CA ALA A 455 9.97 9.51 -26.52
C ALA A 455 11.49 9.64 -26.73
N ASN A 456 11.93 10.67 -27.45
CA ASN A 456 13.33 10.97 -27.73
C ASN A 456 13.76 12.33 -27.12
N GLY A 457 13.25 12.64 -25.92
CA GLY A 457 13.56 13.88 -25.19
C GLY A 457 14.94 13.87 -24.52
N SER A 458 15.38 15.02 -24.01
CA SER A 458 16.71 15.21 -23.42
C SER A 458 16.83 14.79 -21.94
N THR A 459 15.71 14.57 -21.25
CA THR A 459 15.68 14.27 -19.80
C THR A 459 15.22 12.84 -19.57
N ARG A 460 16.02 12.06 -18.83
CA ARG A 460 15.69 10.67 -18.51
C ARG A 460 14.71 10.61 -17.33
N THR A 461 13.81 9.63 -17.31
CA THR A 461 12.83 9.41 -16.22
C THR A 461 13.48 9.37 -14.83
N SER A 462 14.74 8.93 -14.73
CA SER A 462 15.49 8.86 -13.47
C SER A 462 15.79 10.21 -12.81
N GLU A 463 15.87 11.30 -13.59
CA GLU A 463 16.30 12.62 -13.10
C GLU A 463 15.16 13.43 -12.47
N ILE A 464 13.91 13.21 -12.91
CA ILE A 464 12.72 13.96 -12.45
C ILE A 464 12.32 13.61 -11.01
N ARG A 465 12.73 12.44 -10.51
CA ARG A 465 12.35 11.88 -9.19
C ARG A 465 12.89 12.66 -7.98
N LEU A 466 13.89 13.52 -8.14
CA LEU A 466 14.74 14.02 -7.02
C LEU A 466 14.27 15.31 -6.30
N ASN A 467 13.15 15.95 -6.66
CA ASN A 467 12.95 17.40 -6.39
C ASN A 467 11.72 17.84 -5.54
N MET A 468 11.32 17.19 -4.44
CA MET A 468 10.13 17.64 -3.68
C MET A 468 10.32 17.66 -2.15
N GLN A 469 9.90 18.75 -1.46
CA GLN A 469 9.38 18.81 -0.05
C GLN A 469 9.28 20.27 0.53
N LYS A 470 8.28 20.55 1.42
CA LYS A 470 8.17 21.64 2.47
C LYS A 470 7.07 21.35 3.56
N ASP A 471 7.02 22.12 4.68
CA ASP A 471 6.47 21.86 6.05
C ASP A 471 5.00 22.33 6.44
N ARG A 472 4.51 22.03 7.69
CA ARG A 472 3.09 22.03 8.26
C ARG A 472 2.82 22.92 9.54
N VAL A 473 1.54 23.24 9.90
CA VAL A 473 1.00 23.98 11.13
C VAL A 473 -0.35 23.34 11.67
N ASP A 474 -1.05 23.75 12.79
CA ASP A 474 -2.29 23.13 13.46
C ASP A 474 -3.42 24.07 14.06
N GLU A 475 -4.63 23.57 14.47
CA GLU A 475 -5.84 24.34 15.02
C GLU A 475 -5.72 24.94 16.39
N TYR A 476 -5.39 24.13 17.38
CA TYR A 476 -5.40 24.46 18.78
C TYR A 476 -3.97 24.33 19.26
N ASP A 477 -3.67 25.07 20.31
CA ASP A 477 -2.43 24.82 21.03
C ASP A 477 -2.69 23.70 22.04
N TYR A 478 -2.52 22.45 21.58
CA TYR A 478 -2.71 21.27 22.41
C TYR A 478 -1.70 21.16 23.55
N SER A 479 -0.66 22.03 23.59
CA SER A 479 0.22 22.14 24.76
C SER A 479 -0.43 22.83 25.96
N LYS A 480 -1.66 23.35 25.81
CA LYS A 480 -2.43 24.07 26.85
C LYS A 480 -3.79 23.43 27.08
N SER A 481 -4.40 23.73 28.23
CA SER A 481 -5.78 23.34 28.52
C SER A 481 -6.72 23.83 27.41
N LEU A 482 -7.66 22.97 26.99
CA LEU A 482 -8.71 23.32 26.02
C LEU A 482 -9.70 24.35 26.59
N GLN A 483 -9.73 24.53 27.91
CA GLN A 483 -10.68 25.37 28.61
C GLN A 483 -10.39 26.86 28.34
N GLY A 484 -11.29 27.53 27.62
CA GLY A 484 -11.15 28.93 27.22
C GLY A 484 -10.46 29.15 25.87
N GLN A 485 -10.05 28.09 25.16
CA GLN A 485 -9.60 28.22 23.77
C GLN A 485 -10.81 28.42 22.85
N VAL A 486 -10.70 29.36 21.91
CA VAL A 486 -11.68 29.53 20.84
C VAL A 486 -11.28 28.63 19.69
N LYS A 487 -12.22 27.81 19.19
CA LYS A 487 -12.03 26.98 18.00
C LYS A 487 -11.60 27.85 16.84
N LYS A 488 -10.41 27.60 16.29
CA LYS A 488 -10.05 28.17 15.00
C LYS A 488 -11.05 27.65 13.95
N PRO A 489 -11.62 28.52 13.09
CA PRO A 489 -12.39 28.11 11.93
C PRO A 489 -11.64 27.09 11.07
N PHE A 490 -12.35 26.27 10.28
CA PHE A 490 -11.78 25.17 9.48
C PHE A 490 -10.59 25.61 8.59
N GLU A 491 -10.65 26.85 8.09
CA GLU A 491 -9.64 27.48 7.25
C GLU A 491 -8.38 27.86 8.01
N GLN A 492 -8.46 27.97 9.33
CA GLN A 492 -7.39 28.44 10.23
C GLN A 492 -6.69 27.30 10.97
N HIS A 493 -6.92 26.05 10.55
CA HIS A 493 -6.33 24.86 11.16
C HIS A 493 -6.03 23.68 10.24
N TRP A 494 -5.44 22.59 10.76
CA TRP A 494 -4.85 21.51 9.97
C TRP A 494 -5.11 20.06 10.42
N ARG A 495 -5.90 19.80 11.48
CA ARG A 495 -6.50 18.47 11.68
C ARG A 495 -7.71 18.30 10.75
N LYS A 496 -7.35 18.06 9.51
CA LYS A 496 -8.23 17.84 8.37
C LYS A 496 -7.39 17.08 7.36
N HIS A 497 -8.03 16.20 6.62
CA HIS A 497 -7.32 15.48 5.59
C HIS A 497 -7.04 16.39 4.41
N THR A 498 -5.87 16.25 3.82
CA THR A 498 -5.52 16.92 2.56
C THR A 498 -6.09 16.10 1.42
N LEU A 499 -6.88 16.71 0.55
CA LEU A 499 -7.35 16.14 -0.71
C LEU A 499 -6.56 16.77 -1.86
N SER A 500 -5.84 15.95 -2.60
CA SER A 500 -4.95 16.39 -3.67
C SER A 500 -5.48 15.99 -5.04
N TYR A 501 -5.59 16.98 -5.92
CA TYR A 501 -5.93 16.81 -7.33
C TYR A 501 -4.77 17.29 -8.20
N VAL A 502 -4.55 16.65 -9.34
CA VAL A 502 -3.55 17.08 -10.31
C VAL A 502 -4.17 17.15 -11.69
N ASP A 503 -4.00 18.27 -12.38
CA ASP A 503 -4.29 18.33 -13.80
C ASP A 503 -3.18 17.59 -14.57
N PRO A 504 -3.47 16.44 -15.21
CA PRO A 504 -2.43 15.64 -15.86
C PRO A 504 -1.80 16.33 -17.08
N LYS A 505 -2.43 17.38 -17.64
CA LYS A 505 -1.88 18.13 -18.78
C LYS A 505 -0.87 19.17 -18.34
N THR A 506 -1.14 19.87 -17.23
CA THR A 506 -0.31 20.99 -16.76
C THR A 506 0.60 20.63 -15.59
N GLY A 507 0.30 19.54 -14.88
CA GLY A 507 0.95 19.19 -13.61
C GLY A 507 0.54 20.09 -12.44
N LYS A 508 -0.45 20.99 -12.62
CA LYS A 508 -0.93 21.87 -11.56
C LYS A 508 -1.61 21.05 -10.47
N VAL A 509 -1.17 21.23 -9.23
CA VAL A 509 -1.77 20.64 -8.04
C VAL A 509 -2.83 21.60 -7.46
N THR A 510 -4.00 21.06 -7.13
CA THR A 510 -5.04 21.74 -6.36
C THR A 510 -5.26 20.97 -5.07
N LEU A 511 -5.37 21.68 -3.94
CA LEU A 511 -5.59 21.09 -2.63
C LEU A 511 -6.95 21.53 -2.09
N GLU A 512 -7.70 20.57 -1.57
CA GLU A 512 -8.92 20.76 -0.78
C GLU A 512 -8.74 20.05 0.56
N TYR A 513 -9.70 20.19 1.47
CA TYR A 513 -9.63 19.54 2.77
C TYR A 513 -10.98 19.03 3.21
N ARG A 514 -11.01 17.88 3.91
CA ARG A 514 -12.19 17.35 4.59
C ARG A 514 -11.94 17.16 6.09
N PRO A 515 -12.97 17.22 6.95
CA PRO A 515 -12.82 16.97 8.39
C PRO A 515 -12.51 15.49 8.70
N VAL A 516 -11.79 15.24 9.79
CA VAL A 516 -11.61 13.89 10.36
C VAL A 516 -12.92 13.36 10.93
N ILE A 517 -13.20 12.07 10.79
CA ILE A 517 -14.32 11.37 11.44
C ILE A 517 -13.89 10.97 12.84
N ASP A 518 -14.34 11.73 13.84
CA ASP A 518 -14.03 11.46 15.25
C ASP A 518 -14.90 10.36 15.87
N ASN A 519 -16.09 10.12 15.31
CA ASN A 519 -17.02 9.15 15.86
C ASN A 519 -16.57 7.72 15.54
N SER A 520 -16.69 6.84 16.52
CA SER A 520 -16.53 5.40 16.31
C SER A 520 -17.83 4.80 15.74
N LEU A 521 -17.81 3.53 15.30
CA LEU A 521 -19.00 2.84 14.81
C LEU A 521 -20.11 2.68 15.87
N ASN A 522 -19.74 2.55 17.13
CA ASN A 522 -20.66 2.39 18.25
C ASN A 522 -20.06 3.03 19.52
N ALA A 523 -20.60 4.18 19.92
CA ALA A 523 -20.10 4.94 21.05
C ALA A 523 -20.36 4.27 22.42
N GLU A 524 -21.37 3.40 22.53
CA GLU A 524 -21.66 2.66 23.77
C GLU A 524 -20.62 1.56 24.00
N GLU A 525 -20.13 0.96 22.91
CA GLU A 525 -19.13 -0.11 22.95
C GLU A 525 -17.69 0.41 22.96
N CYS A 526 -17.43 1.48 22.22
CA CYS A 526 -16.12 2.08 22.08
C CYS A 526 -16.24 3.60 21.93
N ALA A 527 -16.08 4.34 23.02
CA ALA A 527 -16.18 5.79 23.00
C ALA A 527 -15.06 6.42 22.15
N ALA A 528 -15.40 7.48 21.41
CA ALA A 528 -14.43 8.28 20.67
C ALA A 528 -13.33 8.83 21.60
N ILE A 529 -12.08 8.80 21.15
CA ILE A 529 -10.94 9.33 21.90
C ILE A 529 -10.70 10.78 21.47
N PRO A 530 -10.87 11.78 22.37
CA PRO A 530 -10.62 13.16 22.01
C PRO A 530 -9.11 13.42 21.80
N PRO A 531 -8.73 14.43 20.98
CA PRO A 531 -7.36 14.90 20.88
C PRO A 531 -6.74 15.27 22.22
N ALA A 532 -5.48 14.88 22.42
CA ALA A 532 -4.72 15.14 23.64
C ALA A 532 -3.24 15.41 23.31
N ILE A 533 -2.41 15.67 24.32
CA ILE A 533 -0.95 15.70 24.12
C ILE A 533 -0.47 14.28 23.79
N ARG A 534 0.23 14.14 22.66
CA ARG A 534 0.88 12.89 22.25
C ARG A 534 2.34 12.86 22.70
N SER A 535 2.60 12.19 23.82
CA SER A 535 3.95 11.88 24.30
C SER A 535 4.13 10.37 24.54
N TYR A 536 5.39 9.91 24.46
CA TYR A 536 5.80 8.51 24.59
C TYR A 536 6.92 8.37 25.61
#